data_AF-A0A968X0K6-F1
#
_entry.id   AF-A0A968X0K6-F1
#
_cell.length_a   1.000
_cell.length_b   1.000
_cell.length_c   1.000
_cell.angle_alpha   90.00
_cell.angle_beta   90.00
_cell.angle_gamma   90.00
#
_symmetry.space_group_name_H-M   'P 1'
#
loop_
_entity.id
_entity.type
_entity.pdbx_description
1 polymer ?
#
loop_
_entity_poly.entity_id
_entity_poly.type
_entity_poly.pdbx_seq_one_letter_code
_entity_poly.pdbx_strand_id
1 'polypeptide(L)'
;FSLGGAGVLEAAYARAGFRDIEIRIVPAPLCLPSASEYVRFARESFGALHQMMAGLSDVERMETWQEIEQELRQFENANGFEGPCELVVGVGAK
;
A
#
# COMPACT_ATOMS: atom_id res chain seq x y z
N PHE A 1 6.54 13.76 -3.11
CA PHE A 1 7.79 13.14 -3.60
C PHE A 1 7.63 11.63 -3.42
N SER A 2 7.73 10.84 -4.51
CA SER A 2 7.56 9.38 -4.47
C SER A 2 8.82 8.71 -5.02
N LEU A 3 9.36 7.74 -4.29
CA LEU A 3 10.54 6.96 -4.68
C LEU A 3 10.18 5.68 -5.44
N GLY A 4 8.90 5.31 -5.50
CA GLY A 4 8.45 4.05 -6.10
C GLY A 4 8.37 4.06 -7.62
N GLY A 5 8.59 5.21 -8.26
CA GLY A 5 8.63 5.29 -9.73
C GLY A 5 9.87 4.60 -10.30
N ALA A 6 9.73 4.01 -11.49
CA ALA A 6 10.84 3.37 -12.19
C ALA A 6 12.05 4.32 -12.31
N GLY A 7 13.22 3.88 -11.83
CA GLY A 7 14.48 4.64 -11.84
C GLY A 7 14.55 5.84 -10.88
N VAL A 8 13.47 6.18 -10.16
CA VAL A 8 13.45 7.36 -9.29
C VAL A 8 14.37 7.18 -8.08
N LEU A 9 14.34 6.01 -7.44
CA LEU A 9 15.21 5.71 -6.30
C LEU A 9 16.69 5.66 -6.70
N GLU A 10 17.00 5.07 -7.85
CA GLU A 10 18.36 5.00 -8.40
C GLU A 10 18.91 6.41 -8.67
N ALA A 11 18.14 7.26 -9.34
CA ALA A 11 18.53 8.64 -9.62
C ALA A 11 18.71 9.45 -8.33
N ALA A 12 17.91 9.18 -7.29
CA ALA A 12 18.07 9.80 -5.98
C ALA A 12 19.39 9.39 -5.30
N TYR A 13 19.75 8.11 -5.35
CA TYR A 13 21.03 7.60 -4.82
C TYR A 13 22.23 8.20 -5.57
N ALA A 14 22.18 8.22 -6.90
CA ALA A 14 23.26 8.79 -7.72
C ALA A 14 23.46 10.29 -7.43
N ARG A 15 22.38 11.06 -7.33
CA ARG A 15 22.44 12.49 -6.94
C ARG A 15 22.99 12.72 -5.54
N ALA A 16 22.81 11.77 -4.63
CA ALA A 16 23.35 11.82 -3.28
C ALA A 16 24.82 11.34 -3.19
N GLY A 17 25.41 10.90 -4.32
CA GLY A 17 26.82 10.47 -4.41
C GLY A 17 27.06 9.01 -4.01
N PHE A 18 26.02 8.19 -3.89
CA PHE A 18 26.19 6.76 -3.68
C PHE A 18 26.73 6.07 -4.94
N ARG A 19 27.50 5.00 -4.73
CA ARG A 19 28.09 4.11 -5.73
C ARG A 19 27.59 2.68 -5.49
N ASP A 20 27.87 1.79 -6.44
CA ASP A 20 27.43 0.39 -6.38
C ASP A 20 25.92 0.27 -6.09
N ILE A 21 25.14 1.13 -6.78
CA ILE A 21 23.70 1.25 -6.55
C ILE A 21 23.01 0.02 -7.14
N GLU A 22 22.21 -0.64 -6.32
CA GLU A 22 21.33 -1.72 -6.76
C GLU A 22 19.92 -1.47 -6.25
N ILE A 23 18.96 -1.51 -7.17
CA ILE A 23 17.53 -1.39 -6.88
C ILE A 23 16.84 -2.68 -7.25
N ARG A 24 16.01 -3.22 -6.34
CA ARG A 24 15.18 -4.40 -6.59
C ARG A 24 13.73 -4.12 -6.20
N ILE A 25 12.82 -4.64 -7.03
CA ILE A 25 11.41 -4.77 -6.67
C ILE A 25 11.25 -6.13 -5.99
N VAL A 26 10.71 -6.13 -4.77
CA VAL A 26 10.52 -7.32 -3.95
C VAL A 26 9.03 -7.51 -3.69
N PRO A 27 8.41 -8.64 -4.08
CA PRO A 27 7.06 -8.97 -3.68
C PRO A 27 6.95 -9.00 -2.15
N ALA A 28 5.98 -8.27 -1.62
CA ALA A 28 5.78 -8.13 -0.18
C ALA A 28 4.27 -8.08 0.13
N PRO A 29 3.53 -9.17 -0.16
CA PRO A 29 2.08 -9.18 -0.01
C PRO A 29 1.67 -8.86 1.43
N LEU A 30 0.56 -8.13 1.57
CA LEU A 30 -0.03 -7.87 2.89
C LEU A 30 -0.95 -9.03 3.25
N CYS A 31 -0.51 -9.83 4.22
CA CYS A 31 -1.27 -10.97 4.71
C CYS A 31 -2.06 -10.60 5.97
N LEU A 32 -3.37 -10.84 5.95
CA LEU A 32 -4.27 -10.63 7.10
C LEU A 32 -5.27 -11.79 7.22
N PRO A 33 -5.94 -11.97 8.38
CA PRO A 33 -6.90 -13.05 8.55
C PRO A 33 -8.09 -12.99 7.58
N SER A 34 -8.51 -11.79 7.16
CA SER A 34 -9.64 -11.56 6.24
C SER A 34 -9.60 -10.15 5.63
N ALA A 35 -10.42 -9.92 4.60
CA ALA A 35 -10.69 -8.63 4.01
C ALA A 35 -11.36 -7.67 5.01
N SER A 36 -12.21 -8.18 5.91
CA SER A 36 -12.78 -7.37 6.99
C SER A 36 -11.71 -6.86 7.97
N GLU A 37 -10.70 -7.68 8.28
CA GLU A 37 -9.55 -7.24 9.07
C GLU A 37 -8.68 -6.22 8.33
N TYR A 38 -8.53 -6.35 7.01
CA TYR A 38 -7.92 -5.30 6.20
C TYR A 38 -8.70 -3.98 6.30
N VAL A 39 -10.02 -4.01 6.13
CA VAL A 39 -10.85 -2.79 6.18
C VAL A 39 -10.79 -2.14 7.56
N ARG A 40 -10.83 -2.94 8.63
CA ARG A 40 -10.62 -2.45 10.01
C ARG A 40 -9.27 -1.75 10.14
N PHE A 41 -8.18 -2.41 9.72
CA PHE A 41 -6.83 -1.83 9.73
C PHE A 41 -6.76 -0.53 8.92
N ALA A 42 -7.40 -0.49 7.74
CA ALA A 42 -7.41 0.65 6.86
C ALA A 42 -8.15 1.85 7.46
N ARG A 43 -9.28 1.60 8.12
CA ARG A 43 -10.06 2.60 8.86
C ARG A 43 -9.28 3.18 10.04
N GLU A 44 -8.41 2.40 10.67
CA GLU A 44 -7.61 2.88 11.80
C GLU A 44 -6.32 3.59 11.36
N SER A 45 -5.74 3.19 10.22
CA SER A 45 -4.37 3.56 9.86
C SER A 45 -4.25 4.52 8.67
N PHE A 46 -5.18 4.49 7.71
CA PHE A 46 -5.08 5.30 6.49
C PHE A 46 -5.87 6.60 6.57
N GLY A 47 -5.27 7.62 7.17
CA GLY A 47 -5.85 8.97 7.25
C GLY A 47 -6.25 9.57 5.90
N ALA A 48 -5.57 9.20 4.80
CA ALA A 48 -5.89 9.68 3.47
C ALA A 48 -7.26 9.22 2.96
N LEU A 49 -7.68 7.98 3.26
CA LEU A 49 -9.00 7.48 2.88
C LEU A 49 -10.09 8.28 3.59
N HIS A 50 -9.89 8.61 4.87
CA HIS A 50 -10.80 9.50 5.60
C HIS A 50 -10.90 10.89 4.98
N GLN A 51 -9.79 11.44 4.48
CA GLN A 51 -9.82 12.72 3.77
C GLN A 51 -10.60 12.63 2.45
N MET A 52 -10.46 11.53 1.71
CA MET A 52 -11.23 11.30 0.47
C MET A 52 -12.73 11.22 0.72
N MET A 53 -13.15 10.67 1.86
CA MET A 53 -14.56 10.56 2.25
C MET A 53 -15.06 11.72 3.12
N ALA A 54 -14.27 12.78 3.31
CA ALA A 54 -14.60 13.85 4.24
C ALA A 54 -15.91 14.58 3.89
N GLY A 55 -16.24 14.68 2.59
CA GLY A 55 -17.48 15.32 2.11
C GLY A 55 -18.73 14.44 2.15
N LEU A 56 -18.60 13.14 2.45
CA LEU A 56 -19.72 12.20 2.52
C LEU A 56 -20.46 12.31 3.86
N SER A 57 -21.77 12.06 3.84
CA SER A 57 -22.56 11.81 5.04
C SER A 57 -22.11 10.52 5.75
N ASP A 58 -22.52 10.35 7.01
CA ASP A 58 -22.14 9.15 7.77
C ASP A 58 -22.69 7.85 7.15
N VAL A 59 -23.86 7.93 6.50
CA VAL A 59 -24.45 6.80 5.76
C VAL A 59 -23.60 6.47 4.54
N GLU A 60 -23.29 7.46 3.69
CA GLU A 60 -22.47 7.26 2.49
C GLU A 60 -21.07 6.75 2.84
N ARG A 61 -20.46 7.22 3.95
CA ARG A 61 -19.18 6.68 4.43
C ARG A 61 -19.28 5.21 4.80
N MET A 62 -20.36 4.81 5.47
CA MET A 62 -20.56 3.41 5.86
C MET A 62 -20.78 2.52 4.64
N GLU A 63 -21.61 2.95 3.69
CA GLU A 63 -21.81 2.26 2.41
C GLU A 63 -20.50 2.15 1.62
N THR A 64 -19.72 3.23 1.53
CA THR A 64 -18.40 3.23 0.87
C THR A 64 -17.46 2.19 1.50
N TRP A 65 -17.42 2.08 2.83
CA TRP A 65 -16.59 1.06 3.48
C TRP A 65 -17.07 -0.37 3.22
N GLN A 66 -18.38 -0.58 3.10
CA GLN A 66 -18.94 -1.90 2.74
C GLN A 66 -18.57 -2.27 1.30
N GLU A 67 -18.65 -1.31 0.37
CA GLU A 67 -18.23 -1.50 -1.02
C GLU A 67 -16.72 -1.84 -1.10
N ILE A 68 -15.89 -1.09 -0.37
CA ILE A 68 -14.44 -1.38 -0.28
C ILE A 68 -14.21 -2.81 0.24
N GLU A 69 -14.90 -3.23 1.30
CA GLU A 69 -14.78 -4.60 1.82
C GLU A 69 -15.18 -5.63 0.77
N GLN A 70 -16.31 -5.41 0.09
CA GLN A 70 -16.82 -6.31 -0.93
C GLN A 70 -15.82 -6.49 -2.07
N GLU A 71 -15.26 -5.39 -2.58
CA GLU A 71 -14.26 -5.44 -3.64
C GLU A 71 -12.97 -6.12 -3.18
N LEU A 72 -12.57 -5.94 -1.92
CA LEU A 72 -11.36 -6.55 -1.39
C LEU A 72 -11.47 -8.06 -1.14
N ARG A 73 -12.69 -8.61 -1.03
CA ARG A 73 -12.89 -10.07 -0.87
C ARG A 73 -12.31 -10.89 -2.04
N GLN A 74 -12.10 -10.28 -3.20
CA GLN A 74 -11.43 -10.96 -4.32
C GLN A 74 -10.00 -11.42 -4.00
N PHE A 75 -9.37 -10.82 -2.98
CA PHE A 75 -8.02 -11.15 -2.50
C PHE A 75 -8.05 -12.11 -1.29
N GLU A 76 -9.22 -12.51 -0.82
CA GLU A 76 -9.37 -13.47 0.26
C GLU A 76 -9.54 -14.89 -0.28
N ASN A 77 -8.83 -15.84 0.32
CA ASN A 77 -8.92 -17.26 0.02
C ASN A 77 -8.95 -18.09 1.32
N ALA A 78 -8.88 -19.42 1.21
CA ALA A 78 -8.95 -20.32 2.38
C ALA A 78 -7.85 -20.07 3.44
N ASN A 79 -6.76 -19.38 3.08
CA ASN A 79 -5.66 -19.04 3.97
C ASN A 79 -5.74 -17.61 4.53
N GLY A 80 -6.79 -16.86 4.20
CA GLY A 80 -6.98 -15.46 4.59
C GLY A 80 -6.85 -14.49 3.42
N PHE A 81 -6.66 -13.20 3.74
CA PHE A 81 -6.50 -12.11 2.78
C PHE A 81 -5.04 -11.93 2.39
N GLU A 82 -4.78 -11.86 1.08
CA GLU A 82 -3.46 -11.56 0.53
C GLU A 82 -3.54 -10.39 -0.45
N GLY A 83 -3.26 -9.18 0.05
CA GLY A 83 -3.27 -7.97 -0.77
C GLY A 83 -1.98 -7.84 -1.58
N PRO A 84 -2.05 -7.57 -2.91
CA PRO A 84 -0.86 -7.38 -3.73
C PRO A 84 -0.11 -6.13 -3.25
N CYS A 85 1.17 -6.31 -2.92
CA CYS A 85 2.04 -5.24 -2.49
C CYS A 85 3.49 -5.58 -2.87
N GLU A 86 4.25 -4.55 -3.24
CA GLU A 86 5.66 -4.65 -3.60
C GLU A 86 6.45 -3.56 -2.88
N LEU A 87 7.70 -3.86 -2.58
CA LEU A 87 8.66 -2.91 -2.02
C LEU A 87 9.76 -2.63 -3.02
N VAL A 88 10.14 -1.36 -3.16
CA VAL A 88 11.34 -0.96 -3.89
C VAL A 88 12.49 -0.82 -2.87
N VAL A 89 13.45 -1.74 -2.94
CA VAL A 89 14.60 -1.81 -2.02
C VAL A 89 15.84 -1.32 -2.76
N GLY A 90 16.52 -0.33 -2.21
CA GLY A 90 17.75 0.24 -2.78
C GLY A 90 18.94 0.13 -1.83
N VAL A 91 20.08 -0.33 -2.33
CA VAL A 91 21.37 -0.33 -1.62
C VAL A 91 22.41 0.46 -2.39
N GLY A 92 23.39 1.02 -1.69
CA GLY A 92 24.49 1.79 -2.28
C GLY A 92 25.57 2.10 -1.24
N ALA A 93 26.82 2.16 -1.69
CA ALA A 93 27.99 2.51 -0.88
C ALA A 93 28.27 4.02 -0.99
N LYS A 94 28.73 4.64 0.11
CA LYS A 94 29.14 6.05 0.10
C LYS A 94 30.62 6.15 -0.24
#